data_AF-A0A7K3XMH3-F1
#
_entry.id   AF-A0A7K3XMH3-F1
#
_cell.length_a   1.000
_cell.length_b   1.000
_cell.length_c   1.000
_cell.angle_alpha   90.00
_cell.angle_beta   90.00
_cell.angle_gamma   90.00
#
_symmetry.space_group_name_H-M   'P 1'
#
loop_
_entity.id
_entity.type
_entity.pdbx_description
1 polymer ?
#
loop_
_entity_poly.entity_id
_entity_poly.type
_entity_poly.pdbx_seq_one_letter_code
_entity_poly.pdbx_strand_id
1 'polypeptide(L)'
;MKKRLWLFGFLVVTALFALPLAQCNAQKLVKIQFDSNKEVSGHKFAIKDISPGIPSNWDKYNFVVLEFKSTTPQRFQVGFTTETGYNELRVMSYTANGWSKLAIPLKFYRELPGAALDLAATYNQARYTGWINLGGKRGPLRGVDTIGIRMNAPISNPVIELRSIALSVEDPGDQYLGEIPVVDEFGQWNLGDFEGKIKSLAQLKKEWDTEEKEIVSTKAYNYSKFGGYLNSKVKSTGFFRTEKIDGRWWFVDPEGYLFLSVGVDC
;
A
#
# COMPACT_ATOMS: atom_id res chain seq x y z
N MET A 1 20.46 -86.00 2.29
CA MET A 1 21.89 -85.62 2.23
C MET A 1 22.37 -85.57 0.79
N LYS A 2 22.42 -84.39 0.17
CA LYS A 2 23.21 -84.11 -1.05
C LYS A 2 23.19 -82.60 -1.35
N LYS A 3 24.40 -82.10 -1.61
CA LYS A 3 24.81 -80.93 -2.44
C LYS A 3 24.80 -79.51 -1.82
N ARG A 4 26.04 -79.03 -1.67
CA ARG A 4 26.51 -77.65 -1.62
C ARG A 4 25.94 -76.79 -2.76
N LEU A 5 25.67 -75.52 -2.47
CA LEU A 5 25.66 -74.45 -3.48
C LEU A 5 26.47 -73.25 -2.92
N TRP A 6 27.37 -72.77 -3.76
CA TRP A 6 28.30 -71.67 -3.49
C TRP A 6 27.56 -70.32 -3.49
N LEU A 7 27.89 -69.41 -2.57
CA LEU A 7 27.63 -67.98 -2.74
C LEU A 7 28.95 -67.24 -2.93
N PHE A 8 29.11 -66.69 -4.13
CA PHE A 8 30.11 -65.67 -4.47
C PHE A 8 29.70 -64.34 -3.84
N GLY A 9 30.68 -63.65 -3.26
CA GLY A 9 30.49 -62.32 -2.68
C GLY A 9 30.42 -61.22 -3.75
N PHE A 10 29.73 -60.13 -3.38
CA PHE A 10 29.92 -58.81 -3.98
C PHE A 10 29.96 -57.79 -2.85
N LEU A 11 31.13 -57.19 -2.62
CA LEU A 11 31.34 -56.10 -1.69
C LEU A 11 31.00 -54.80 -2.43
N VAL A 12 29.87 -54.18 -2.10
CA VAL A 12 29.50 -52.86 -2.66
C VAL A 12 30.09 -51.78 -1.76
N VAL A 13 31.15 -51.12 -2.24
CA VAL A 13 31.71 -49.92 -1.61
C VAL A 13 30.92 -48.71 -2.11
N THR A 14 29.99 -48.22 -1.30
CA THR A 14 29.32 -46.93 -1.55
C THR A 14 30.24 -45.78 -1.14
N ALA A 15 30.80 -45.08 -2.14
CA ALA A 15 31.50 -43.82 -1.95
C ALA A 15 30.48 -42.68 -1.73
N LEU A 16 30.45 -42.13 -0.52
CA LEU A 16 29.70 -40.92 -0.18
C LEU A 16 30.47 -39.70 -0.74
N PHE A 17 29.99 -39.15 -1.86
CA PHE A 17 30.37 -37.82 -2.31
C PHE A 17 29.68 -36.77 -1.41
N ALA A 18 30.45 -36.13 -0.54
CA ALA A 18 30.02 -34.94 0.18
C ALA A 18 30.00 -33.76 -0.81
N LEU A 19 28.81 -33.36 -1.25
CA LEU A 19 28.59 -32.09 -1.94
C LEU A 19 28.83 -30.94 -0.95
N PRO A 20 29.59 -29.89 -1.32
CA PRO A 20 29.72 -28.72 -0.48
C PRO A 20 28.36 -28.02 -0.42
N LEU A 21 27.78 -27.95 0.79
CA LEU A 21 26.64 -27.09 1.06
C LEU A 21 27.05 -25.66 0.74
N ALA A 22 26.53 -25.13 -0.37
CA ALA A 22 26.59 -23.69 -0.62
C ALA A 22 26.00 -23.00 0.61
N GLN A 23 26.82 -22.22 1.29
CA GLN A 23 26.41 -21.38 2.40
C GLN A 23 25.40 -20.38 1.85
N CYS A 24 24.11 -20.71 1.98
CA CYS A 24 23.02 -19.82 1.67
C CYS A 24 23.12 -18.68 2.67
N ASN A 25 23.73 -17.57 2.26
CA ASN A 25 23.92 -16.41 3.10
C ASN A 25 22.52 -15.91 3.46
N ALA A 26 22.07 -16.16 4.69
CA ALA A 26 20.70 -15.88 5.10
C ALA A 26 20.44 -14.38 4.94
N GLN A 27 19.53 -14.04 4.03
CA GLN A 27 19.10 -12.66 3.79
C GLN A 27 18.61 -12.06 5.11
N LYS A 28 19.23 -10.97 5.56
CA LYS A 28 18.91 -10.38 6.86
C LYS A 28 17.59 -9.63 6.77
N LEU A 29 16.59 -10.15 7.45
CA LEU A 29 15.32 -9.45 7.66
C LEU A 29 15.55 -8.20 8.53
N VAL A 30 15.16 -7.04 8.02
CA VAL A 30 15.13 -5.79 8.77
C VAL A 30 13.69 -5.47 9.14
N LYS A 31 13.45 -5.22 10.42
CA LYS A 31 12.16 -4.77 10.94
C LYS A 31 12.23 -3.29 11.31
N ILE A 32 11.29 -2.51 10.82
CA ILE A 32 11.16 -1.08 11.09
C ILE A 32 9.88 -0.87 11.88
N GLN A 33 10.03 -0.62 13.18
CA GLN A 33 8.93 -0.19 14.05
C GLN A 33 8.76 1.32 13.92
N PHE A 34 7.59 1.76 13.47
CA PHE A 34 7.23 3.18 13.44
C PHE A 34 6.61 3.61 14.77
N ASP A 35 6.82 4.87 15.11
CA ASP A 35 6.39 5.51 16.36
C ASP A 35 5.38 6.61 16.05
N SER A 36 4.12 6.36 16.39
CA SER A 36 2.95 7.23 16.20
C SER A 36 3.02 8.55 16.95
N ASN A 37 3.95 8.70 17.89
CA ASN A 37 4.16 9.96 18.59
C ASN A 37 5.11 10.91 17.84
N LYS A 38 5.68 10.48 16.71
CA LYS A 38 6.57 11.31 15.88
C LYS A 38 5.88 11.77 14.61
N GLU A 39 6.10 13.03 14.24
CA GLU A 39 5.65 13.55 12.94
C GLU A 39 6.27 12.77 11.77
N VAL A 40 7.54 12.38 11.90
CA VAL A 40 8.24 11.52 10.96
C VAL A 40 8.95 10.42 11.75
N SER A 41 8.66 9.16 11.43
CA SER A 41 9.30 7.99 12.02
C SER A 41 9.92 7.11 10.94
N GLY A 42 10.93 6.32 11.28
CA GLY A 42 11.64 5.44 10.36
C GLY A 42 13.14 5.48 10.52
N HIS A 43 13.83 4.74 9.66
CA HIS A 43 15.27 4.50 9.78
C HIS A 43 15.93 4.40 8.40
N LYS A 44 17.23 4.69 8.37
CA LYS A 44 18.10 4.38 7.23
C LYS A 44 18.94 3.17 7.55
N PHE A 45 19.17 2.34 6.55
CA PHE A 45 19.95 1.11 6.65
C PHE A 45 20.97 1.05 5.53
N ALA A 46 22.15 0.53 5.80
CA ALA A 46 23.09 0.23 4.73
C ALA A 46 22.53 -0.92 3.88
N ILE A 47 22.48 -0.75 2.56
CA ILE A 47 21.90 -1.75 1.65
C ILE A 47 22.66 -3.08 1.75
N LYS A 48 23.98 -3.02 1.94
CA LYS A 48 24.85 -4.19 2.12
C LYS A 48 24.46 -5.07 3.33
N ASP A 49 23.80 -4.50 4.34
CA ASP A 49 23.39 -5.24 5.54
C ASP A 49 22.14 -6.08 5.28
N ILE A 50 21.36 -5.75 4.25
CA ILE A 50 20.14 -6.46 3.83
C ILE A 50 20.44 -7.38 2.65
N SER A 51 21.16 -6.88 1.66
CA SER A 51 21.46 -7.58 0.40
C SER A 51 22.91 -7.29 0.00
N PRO A 52 23.86 -8.09 0.51
CA PRO A 52 25.28 -7.90 0.21
C PRO A 52 25.57 -8.13 -1.27
N GLY A 53 26.51 -7.35 -1.83
CA GLY A 53 26.96 -7.49 -3.21
C GLY A 53 26.23 -6.62 -4.25
N ILE A 54 25.21 -5.84 -3.84
CA ILE A 54 24.60 -4.84 -4.72
C ILE A 54 25.62 -3.74 -5.04
N PRO A 55 25.86 -3.40 -6.33
CA PRO A 55 26.77 -2.33 -6.71
C PRO A 55 26.21 -0.96 -6.27
N SER A 56 27.08 0.01 -6.02
CA SER A 56 26.67 1.38 -5.66
C SER A 56 26.32 2.27 -6.87
N ASN A 57 26.68 1.86 -8.08
CA ASN A 57 26.28 2.55 -9.32
C ASN A 57 25.13 1.80 -9.99
N TRP A 58 23.97 2.45 -10.08
CA TRP A 58 22.74 1.85 -10.60
C TRP A 58 22.41 2.28 -12.04
N ASP A 59 23.30 2.97 -12.75
CA ASP A 59 23.05 3.52 -14.09
C ASP A 59 22.59 2.47 -15.11
N LYS A 60 23.11 1.24 -15.00
CA LYS A 60 22.78 0.13 -15.92
C LYS A 60 21.45 -0.56 -15.62
N TYR A 61 20.78 -0.21 -14.51
CA TYR A 61 19.55 -0.85 -14.08
C TYR A 61 18.36 0.10 -14.27
N ASN A 62 17.19 -0.50 -14.46
CA ASN A 62 15.94 0.24 -14.64
C ASN A 62 15.00 0.11 -13.46
N PHE A 63 15.19 -0.89 -12.60
CA PHE A 63 14.33 -1.16 -11.46
C PHE A 63 15.13 -1.47 -10.20
N VAL A 64 14.63 -1.02 -9.06
CA VAL A 64 14.95 -1.59 -7.74
C VAL A 64 13.74 -2.39 -7.28
N VAL A 65 13.98 -3.61 -6.83
CA VAL A 65 12.94 -4.54 -6.40
C VAL A 65 13.06 -4.70 -4.90
N LEU A 66 11.95 -4.50 -4.20
CA LEU A 66 11.85 -4.68 -2.76
C LEU A 66 10.93 -5.84 -2.46
N GLU A 67 11.38 -6.75 -1.59
CA GLU A 67 10.48 -7.72 -0.95
C GLU A 67 10.23 -7.29 0.49
N PHE A 68 8.98 -6.89 0.75
CA PHE A 68 8.58 -6.36 2.04
C PHE A 68 7.17 -6.81 2.43
N LYS A 69 6.88 -6.69 3.73
CA LYS A 69 5.55 -6.80 4.31
C LYS A 69 5.30 -5.57 5.19
N SER A 70 4.17 -4.92 5.00
CA SER A 70 3.73 -3.79 5.83
C SER A 70 2.52 -4.22 6.66
N THR A 71 2.45 -3.85 7.94
CA THR A 71 1.25 -4.09 8.76
C THR A 71 0.17 -3.02 8.56
N THR A 72 0.41 -2.05 7.68
CA THR A 72 -0.51 -0.94 7.42
C THR A 72 -0.64 -0.66 5.92
N PRO A 73 -1.82 -0.22 5.44
CA PRO A 73 -1.97 0.36 4.10
C PRO A 73 -1.50 1.82 4.04
N GLN A 74 -1.09 2.44 5.16
CA GLN A 74 -0.65 3.83 5.16
C GLN A 74 0.56 4.03 4.24
N ARG A 75 0.60 5.21 3.60
CA ARG A 75 1.71 5.60 2.72
C ARG A 75 3.00 5.78 3.53
N PHE A 76 4.10 5.24 3.02
CA PHE A 76 5.44 5.37 3.57
C PHE A 76 6.39 5.92 2.50
N GLN A 77 7.62 6.24 2.87
CA GLN A 77 8.65 6.72 1.96
C GLN A 77 9.74 5.67 1.78
N VAL A 78 10.14 5.46 0.53
CA VAL A 78 11.29 4.66 0.14
C VAL A 78 12.30 5.61 -0.51
N GLY A 79 13.44 5.78 0.12
CA GLY A 79 14.49 6.65 -0.39
C GLY A 79 15.86 6.02 -0.38
N PHE A 80 16.77 6.66 -1.10
CA PHE A 80 18.15 6.25 -1.24
C PHE A 80 19.07 7.44 -1.00
N THR A 81 20.17 7.22 -0.27
CA THR A 81 21.26 8.21 -0.25
C THR A 81 22.21 7.88 -1.40
N THR A 82 22.58 8.92 -2.13
CA THR A 82 23.50 8.89 -3.27
C THR A 82 24.66 9.84 -3.01
N GLU A 83 25.65 9.86 -3.89
CA GLU A 83 26.72 10.88 -3.87
C GLU A 83 26.19 12.32 -3.97
N THR A 84 24.99 12.51 -4.51
CA THR A 84 24.33 13.83 -4.66
C THR A 84 23.35 14.17 -3.54
N GLY A 85 23.20 13.29 -2.54
CA GLY A 85 22.30 13.44 -1.41
C GLY A 85 21.17 12.41 -1.38
N TYR A 86 20.22 12.62 -0.47
CA TYR A 86 19.10 11.71 -0.23
C TYR A 86 17.84 12.15 -0.98
N ASN A 87 17.16 11.18 -1.60
CA ASN A 87 15.89 11.38 -2.29
C ASN A 87 14.95 10.21 -2.03
N GLU A 88 13.64 10.46 -2.02
CA GLU A 88 12.64 9.44 -1.72
C GLU A 88 11.36 9.61 -2.53
N LEU A 89 10.69 8.48 -2.74
CA LEU A 89 9.35 8.40 -3.30
C LEU A 89 8.39 8.01 -2.20
N ARG A 90 7.12 8.37 -2.38
CA ARG A 90 6.06 7.90 -1.49
C ARG A 90 5.47 6.62 -2.07
N VAL A 91 5.39 5.58 -1.25
CA VAL A 91 4.91 4.25 -1.63
C VAL A 91 3.71 3.90 -0.75
N MET A 92 2.74 3.19 -1.34
CA MET A 92 1.64 2.55 -0.64
C MET A 92 1.65 1.06 -0.99
N SER A 93 1.40 0.19 -0.01
CA SER A 93 1.17 -1.24 -0.27
C SER A 93 -0.32 -1.51 -0.30
N TYR A 94 -0.78 -2.29 -1.28
CA TYR A 94 -2.15 -2.78 -1.33
C TYR A 94 -2.35 -4.06 -0.52
N THR A 95 -1.26 -4.65 -0.05
CA THR A 95 -1.24 -6.01 0.49
C THR A 95 -0.81 -5.99 1.95
N ALA A 96 -1.42 -5.10 2.75
CA ALA A 96 -1.14 -5.02 4.18
C ALA A 96 -1.28 -6.40 4.85
N ASN A 97 -0.33 -6.74 5.72
CA ASN A 97 -0.06 -8.05 6.33
C ASN A 97 0.39 -9.17 5.39
N GLY A 98 0.52 -8.93 4.09
CA GLY A 98 1.03 -9.91 3.13
C GLY A 98 2.41 -9.53 2.58
N TRP A 99 3.22 -10.55 2.31
CA TRP A 99 4.50 -10.34 1.63
C TRP A 99 4.27 -9.94 0.17
N SER A 100 5.00 -8.94 -0.28
CA SER A 100 4.92 -8.44 -1.65
C SER A 100 6.30 -8.12 -2.21
N LYS A 101 6.45 -8.40 -3.50
CA LYS A 101 7.54 -7.93 -4.36
C LYS A 101 7.03 -6.69 -5.09
N LEU A 102 7.69 -5.55 -4.89
CA LEU A 102 7.41 -4.31 -5.61
C LEU A 102 8.63 -3.91 -6.44
N ALA A 103 8.47 -3.83 -7.75
CA ALA A 103 9.48 -3.29 -8.65
C ALA A 103 9.24 -1.80 -8.85
N ILE A 104 10.18 -0.99 -8.39
CA ILE A 104 10.15 0.47 -8.49
C ILE A 104 11.01 0.90 -9.68
N PRO A 105 10.44 1.49 -10.73
CA PRO A 105 11.21 2.07 -11.82
C PRO A 105 12.18 3.14 -11.31
N LEU A 106 13.48 2.94 -11.53
CA LEU A 106 14.52 3.87 -11.11
C LEU A 106 14.46 5.21 -11.85
N LYS A 107 13.79 5.27 -13.01
CA LYS A 107 13.51 6.55 -13.68
C LYS A 107 12.77 7.53 -12.78
N PHE A 108 11.95 7.04 -11.84
CA PHE A 108 11.19 7.87 -10.91
C PHE A 108 12.07 8.67 -9.94
N TYR A 109 13.30 8.19 -9.66
CA TYR A 109 14.30 8.94 -8.89
C TYR A 109 15.19 9.81 -9.78
N ARG A 110 15.35 9.47 -11.06
CA ARG A 110 16.31 10.08 -12.00
C ARG A 110 15.73 11.22 -12.83
N GLU A 111 14.44 11.14 -13.16
CA GLU A 111 13.81 11.99 -14.16
C GLU A 111 12.51 12.62 -13.63
N LEU A 112 12.18 13.82 -14.12
CA LEU A 112 10.88 14.41 -13.87
C LEU A 112 9.77 13.52 -14.46
N PRO A 113 8.58 13.48 -13.84
CA PRO A 113 7.46 12.73 -14.40
C PRO A 113 7.15 13.20 -15.82
N GLY A 114 6.85 12.26 -16.71
CA GLY A 114 6.33 12.58 -18.03
C GLY A 114 4.93 13.21 -17.93
N ALA A 115 4.57 14.03 -18.90
CA ALA A 115 3.24 14.61 -18.97
C ALA A 115 2.16 13.53 -19.11
N ALA A 116 1.04 13.72 -18.41
CA ALA A 116 -0.15 12.88 -18.51
C ALA A 116 -1.42 13.75 -18.60
N LEU A 117 -2.59 13.12 -18.66
CA LEU A 117 -3.88 13.79 -18.82
C LEU A 117 -4.15 14.84 -17.73
N ASP A 118 -3.73 14.56 -16.50
CA ASP A 118 -3.85 15.47 -15.36
C ASP A 118 -2.67 15.30 -14.38
N LEU A 119 -2.66 16.12 -13.32
CA LEU A 119 -1.64 16.05 -12.27
C LEU A 119 -1.67 14.73 -11.49
N ALA A 120 -2.84 14.12 -11.29
CA ALA A 120 -2.93 12.83 -10.61
C ALA A 120 -2.21 11.77 -11.44
N ALA A 121 -2.53 11.60 -12.72
CA ALA A 121 -1.88 10.65 -13.63
C ALA A 121 -0.39 10.93 -13.82
N THR A 122 0.03 12.19 -13.71
CA THR A 122 1.45 12.59 -13.81
C THR A 122 2.25 12.07 -12.61
N TYR A 123 1.73 12.27 -11.39
CA TYR A 123 2.48 11.99 -10.16
C TYR A 123 2.16 10.64 -9.53
N ASN A 124 1.05 10.01 -9.91
CA ASN A 124 0.60 8.77 -9.30
C ASN A 124 0.74 7.59 -10.25
N GLN A 125 1.63 6.66 -9.88
CA GLN A 125 2.02 5.54 -10.70
C GLN A 125 1.56 4.25 -10.04
N ALA A 126 0.45 3.70 -10.55
CA ALA A 126 -0.10 2.43 -10.09
C ALA A 126 0.85 1.28 -10.40
N ARG A 127 0.92 0.34 -9.47
CA ARG A 127 1.65 -0.93 -9.57
C ARG A 127 0.71 -2.05 -9.11
N TYR A 128 1.05 -3.30 -9.39
CA TYR A 128 0.13 -4.40 -9.10
C TYR A 128 -0.02 -4.66 -7.59
N THR A 129 1.07 -4.54 -6.82
CA THR A 129 1.04 -4.73 -5.35
C THR A 129 1.06 -3.43 -4.55
N GLY A 130 1.00 -2.28 -5.22
CA GLY A 130 1.11 -1.00 -4.55
C GLY A 130 0.98 0.20 -5.46
N TRP A 131 1.34 1.35 -4.93
CA TRP A 131 1.25 2.62 -5.64
C TRP A 131 2.47 3.47 -5.32
N ILE A 132 2.99 4.16 -6.33
CA ILE A 132 4.16 5.03 -6.18
C ILE A 132 3.72 6.45 -6.53
N ASN A 133 3.80 7.35 -5.56
CA ASN A 133 3.63 8.77 -5.76
C ASN A 133 5.00 9.44 -5.91
N LEU A 134 5.14 10.17 -7.01
CA LEU A 134 6.34 10.84 -7.42
C LEU A 134 6.46 12.17 -6.67
N GLY A 135 7.64 12.41 -6.11
CA GLY A 135 7.96 13.63 -5.36
C GLY A 135 9.47 13.72 -5.18
N GLY A 136 9.95 14.69 -4.40
CA GLY A 136 11.39 14.84 -4.13
C GLY A 136 12.20 15.39 -5.31
N LYS A 137 13.53 15.23 -5.23
CA LYS A 137 14.50 15.75 -6.21
C LYS A 137 14.79 14.71 -7.30
N ARG A 138 15.51 15.09 -8.35
CA ARG A 138 15.95 14.17 -9.42
C ARG A 138 17.46 14.21 -9.54
N GLY A 139 18.06 13.04 -9.71
CA GLY A 139 19.51 12.92 -9.77
C GLY A 139 19.99 11.52 -10.12
N PRO A 140 21.28 11.37 -10.43
CA PRO A 140 21.87 10.07 -10.72
C PRO A 140 21.81 9.16 -9.49
N LEU A 141 21.70 7.86 -9.72
CA LEU A 141 21.74 6.83 -8.67
C LEU A 141 23.13 6.19 -8.62
N ARG A 142 24.11 7.01 -8.23
CA ARG A 142 25.52 6.63 -8.07
C ARG A 142 25.93 6.81 -6.61
N GLY A 143 26.88 6.00 -6.17
CA GLY A 143 27.28 5.98 -4.77
C GLY A 143 26.14 5.58 -3.83
N VAL A 144 25.19 4.76 -4.30
CA VAL A 144 24.05 4.32 -3.50
C VAL A 144 24.53 3.37 -2.41
N ASP A 145 24.35 3.75 -1.15
CA ASP A 145 24.84 2.99 0.00
C ASP A 145 23.74 2.63 1.02
N THR A 146 22.69 3.44 1.09
CA THR A 146 21.69 3.38 2.14
C THR A 146 20.29 3.51 1.57
N ILE A 147 19.38 2.72 2.14
CA ILE A 147 17.94 2.81 1.93
C ILE A 147 17.30 3.45 3.16
N GLY A 148 16.38 4.39 2.95
CA GLY A 148 15.54 4.97 3.98
C GLY A 148 14.11 4.44 3.84
N ILE A 149 13.56 3.91 4.94
CA ILE A 149 12.14 3.60 5.06
C ILE A 149 11.56 4.48 6.16
N ARG A 150 10.68 5.41 5.77
CA ARG A 150 10.09 6.41 6.67
C ARG A 150 8.58 6.50 6.52
N MET A 151 7.91 7.09 7.48
CA MET A 151 6.47 7.31 7.47
C MET A 151 6.15 8.62 8.18
N ASN A 152 5.27 9.41 7.59
CA ASN A 152 4.78 10.65 8.20
C ASN A 152 3.49 10.36 8.97
N ALA A 153 3.39 10.87 10.20
CA ALA A 153 2.27 10.68 11.11
C ALA A 153 1.76 9.22 11.14
N PRO A 154 2.61 8.24 11.52
CA PRO A 154 2.22 6.84 11.59
C PRO A 154 1.02 6.63 12.51
N ILE A 155 0.08 5.77 12.14
CA ILE A 155 -1.09 5.42 12.96
C ILE A 155 -0.91 4.03 13.58
N SER A 156 -1.08 3.93 14.89
CA SER A 156 -1.03 2.67 15.66
C SER A 156 0.30 1.92 15.60
N ASN A 157 1.43 2.63 15.56
CA ASN A 157 2.79 2.07 15.60
C ASN A 157 2.98 0.89 14.60
N PRO A 158 2.83 1.12 13.29
CA PRO A 158 2.92 0.04 12.31
C PRO A 158 4.35 -0.50 12.19
N VAL A 159 4.49 -1.65 11.54
CA VAL A 159 5.76 -2.30 11.25
C VAL A 159 5.90 -2.54 9.75
N ILE A 160 7.09 -2.27 9.22
CA ILE A 160 7.50 -2.76 7.90
C ILE A 160 8.66 -3.74 8.09
N GLU A 161 8.54 -4.91 7.47
CA GLU A 161 9.60 -5.90 7.38
C GLU A 161 10.14 -5.90 5.95
N LEU A 162 11.45 -5.70 5.78
CA LEU A 162 12.15 -5.69 4.50
C LEU A 162 13.19 -6.81 4.51
N ARG A 163 13.13 -7.72 3.54
CA ARG A 163 14.03 -8.89 3.49
C ARG A 163 14.96 -8.93 2.29
N SER A 164 14.61 -8.22 1.21
CA SER A 164 15.40 -8.21 -0.01
C SER A 164 15.34 -6.88 -0.72
N ILE A 165 16.50 -6.48 -1.26
CA ILE A 165 16.66 -5.43 -2.24
C ILE A 165 17.35 -6.09 -3.44
N ALA A 166 16.88 -5.84 -4.65
CA ALA A 166 17.54 -6.32 -5.85
C ALA A 166 17.49 -5.25 -6.95
N LEU A 167 18.37 -5.35 -7.94
CA LEU A 167 18.36 -4.48 -9.11
C LEU A 167 18.03 -5.30 -10.35
N SER A 168 17.27 -4.72 -11.27
CA SER A 168 16.91 -5.37 -12.53
C SER A 168 17.00 -4.39 -13.71
N VAL A 169 17.39 -4.92 -14.86
CA VAL A 169 17.40 -4.21 -16.15
C VAL A 169 16.01 -4.25 -16.78
N GLU A 170 15.36 -5.42 -16.78
CA GLU A 170 13.98 -5.58 -17.26
C GLU A 170 12.98 -5.40 -16.11
N ASP A 171 11.72 -5.05 -16.41
CA ASP A 171 10.65 -5.01 -15.39
C ASP A 171 10.35 -6.45 -14.94
N PRO A 172 10.70 -6.85 -13.69
CA PRO A 172 10.42 -8.19 -13.21
C PRO A 172 8.95 -8.35 -12.75
N GLY A 173 8.14 -7.30 -12.91
CA GLY A 173 6.78 -7.19 -12.43
C GLY A 173 6.70 -7.10 -10.90
N ASP A 174 5.52 -6.79 -10.40
CA ASP A 174 5.23 -6.92 -8.98
C ASP A 174 4.57 -8.28 -8.73
N GLN A 175 4.67 -8.78 -7.50
CA GLN A 175 4.11 -10.08 -7.17
C GLN A 175 3.64 -10.11 -5.72
N TYR A 176 2.41 -10.54 -5.50
CA TYR A 176 1.98 -10.93 -4.17
C TYR A 176 2.58 -12.29 -3.81
N LEU A 177 3.24 -12.37 -2.65
CA LEU A 177 4.01 -13.54 -2.23
C LEU A 177 3.38 -14.27 -1.03
N GLY A 178 2.18 -13.86 -0.60
CA GLY A 178 1.45 -14.55 0.45
C GLY A 178 0.64 -15.73 -0.08
N GLU A 179 0.38 -16.69 0.80
CA GLU A 179 -0.40 -17.89 0.48
C GLU A 179 -1.91 -17.62 0.45
N ILE A 180 -2.36 -16.64 1.24
CA ILE A 180 -3.78 -16.27 1.37
C ILE A 180 -4.03 -15.02 0.52
N PRO A 181 -5.04 -15.01 -0.38
CA PRO A 181 -5.39 -13.82 -1.14
C PRO A 181 -5.65 -12.61 -0.25
N VAL A 182 -5.22 -11.42 -0.68
CA VAL A 182 -5.38 -10.17 0.09
C VAL A 182 -6.84 -9.74 0.22
N VAL A 183 -7.68 -10.16 -0.73
CA VAL A 183 -9.10 -9.82 -0.83
C VAL A 183 -9.90 -11.11 -0.72
N ASP A 184 -10.93 -11.11 0.12
CA ASP A 184 -11.84 -12.25 0.31
C ASP A 184 -12.97 -12.27 -0.72
N GLU A 185 -13.85 -13.27 -0.64
CA GLU A 185 -14.99 -13.43 -1.55
C GLU A 185 -16.03 -12.30 -1.49
N PHE A 186 -15.99 -11.46 -0.44
CA PHE A 186 -16.86 -10.29 -0.28
C PHE A 186 -16.17 -8.99 -0.72
N GLY A 187 -14.95 -9.06 -1.27
CA GLY A 187 -14.19 -7.88 -1.67
C GLY A 187 -13.51 -7.15 -0.50
N GLN A 188 -13.48 -7.75 0.69
CA GLN A 188 -12.91 -7.15 1.89
C GLN A 188 -11.43 -7.52 2.06
N TRP A 189 -10.70 -6.74 2.84
CA TRP A 189 -9.33 -7.08 3.22
C TRP A 189 -9.30 -8.37 4.04
N ASN A 190 -8.71 -9.42 3.47
CA ASN A 190 -8.73 -10.77 4.02
C ASN A 190 -7.74 -10.95 5.19
N LEU A 191 -6.58 -10.29 5.14
CA LEU A 191 -5.43 -10.55 6.02
C LEU A 191 -5.48 -9.82 7.38
N GLY A 192 -6.66 -9.45 7.83
CA GLY A 192 -6.88 -8.84 9.12
C GLY A 192 -8.35 -8.85 9.52
N ASP A 193 -8.62 -8.38 10.73
CA ASP A 193 -9.97 -8.21 11.26
C ASP A 193 -10.21 -6.73 11.51
N PHE A 194 -11.47 -6.31 11.37
CA PHE A 194 -11.91 -4.94 11.62
C PHE A 194 -13.39 -4.93 11.99
N GLU A 195 -13.84 -3.87 12.65
CA GLU A 195 -15.24 -3.69 13.02
C GLU A 195 -16.13 -3.69 11.77
N GLY A 196 -17.18 -4.51 11.78
CA GLY A 196 -18.11 -4.64 10.65
C GLY A 196 -17.64 -5.58 9.53
N LYS A 197 -16.52 -6.30 9.67
CA LYS A 197 -16.11 -7.29 8.67
C LYS A 197 -17.14 -8.43 8.56
N ILE A 198 -17.60 -8.69 7.34
CA ILE A 198 -18.51 -9.79 6.99
C ILE A 198 -17.73 -11.11 6.97
N LYS A 199 -18.17 -12.10 7.75
CA LYS A 199 -17.54 -13.42 7.87
C LYS A 199 -18.36 -14.53 7.20
N SER A 200 -19.58 -14.22 6.75
CA SER A 200 -20.43 -15.16 6.02
C SER A 200 -21.57 -14.45 5.30
N LEU A 201 -22.11 -15.11 4.27
CA LEU A 201 -23.31 -14.63 3.57
C LEU A 201 -24.53 -14.55 4.50
N ALA A 202 -24.61 -15.41 5.53
CA ALA A 202 -25.69 -15.39 6.50
C ALA A 202 -25.64 -14.15 7.40
N GLN A 203 -24.44 -13.74 7.83
CA GLN A 203 -24.22 -12.48 8.54
C GLN A 203 -24.64 -11.29 7.66
N LEU A 204 -24.15 -11.24 6.41
CA LEU A 204 -24.48 -10.15 5.48
C LEU A 204 -25.99 -9.97 5.28
N LYS A 205 -26.71 -11.08 5.07
CA LYS A 205 -28.18 -11.06 4.94
C LYS A 205 -28.86 -10.56 6.21
N LYS A 206 -28.38 -10.99 7.37
CA LYS A 206 -28.95 -10.56 8.66
C LYS A 206 -28.75 -9.05 8.90
N GLU A 207 -27.57 -8.53 8.58
CA GLU A 207 -27.26 -7.10 8.73
C GLU A 207 -28.11 -6.26 7.77
N TRP A 208 -28.23 -6.67 6.51
CA TRP A 208 -29.16 -6.05 5.55
C TRP A 208 -30.60 -6.08 6.07
N ASP A 209 -31.11 -7.24 6.50
CA ASP A 209 -32.46 -7.35 7.06
C ASP A 209 -32.68 -6.51 8.32
N THR A 210 -31.62 -6.12 9.02
CA THR A 210 -31.66 -5.23 10.18
C THR A 210 -31.76 -3.78 9.73
N GLU A 211 -30.89 -3.36 8.81
CA GLU A 211 -30.88 -2.02 8.20
C GLU A 211 -32.22 -1.70 7.52
N GLU A 212 -32.78 -2.64 6.75
CA GLU A 212 -34.07 -2.48 6.05
C GLU A 212 -35.24 -2.24 7.03
N LYS A 213 -35.13 -2.73 8.26
CA LYS A 213 -36.14 -2.55 9.32
C LYS A 213 -35.91 -1.29 10.15
N GLU A 214 -34.81 -0.58 9.94
CA GLU A 214 -34.55 0.67 10.65
C GLU A 214 -35.58 1.74 10.24
N ILE A 215 -36.23 2.31 11.24
CA ILE A 215 -37.20 3.38 11.02
C ILE A 215 -36.42 4.70 10.97
N VAL A 216 -36.06 5.14 9.77
CA VAL A 216 -35.45 6.44 9.55
C VAL A 216 -36.54 7.51 9.49
N SER A 217 -36.54 8.44 10.46
CA SER A 217 -37.47 9.57 10.50
C SER A 217 -36.73 10.88 10.36
N THR A 218 -37.12 11.68 9.37
CA THR A 218 -36.56 13.03 9.16
C THR A 218 -37.28 14.12 9.96
N LYS A 219 -38.32 13.75 10.74
CA LYS A 219 -39.17 14.71 11.48
C LYS A 219 -38.37 15.61 12.43
N ALA A 220 -37.34 15.06 13.06
CA ALA A 220 -36.52 15.80 14.03
C ALA A 220 -35.71 16.93 13.38
N TYR A 221 -35.45 16.87 12.07
CA TYR A 221 -34.62 17.84 11.38
C TYR A 221 -35.37 19.09 10.92
N ASN A 222 -36.71 19.06 10.92
CA ASN A 222 -37.57 20.21 10.61
C ASN A 222 -37.20 20.89 9.27
N TYR A 223 -37.04 20.07 8.22
CA TYR A 223 -36.72 20.54 6.88
C TYR A 223 -37.96 20.74 6.00
N SER A 224 -37.83 21.63 5.03
CA SER A 224 -38.78 21.78 3.93
C SER A 224 -38.80 20.52 3.07
N LYS A 225 -39.72 20.47 2.10
CA LYS A 225 -39.79 19.40 1.09
C LYS A 225 -38.46 19.19 0.35
N PHE A 226 -37.63 20.23 0.26
CA PHE A 226 -36.38 20.23 -0.50
C PHE A 226 -35.13 20.21 0.41
N GLY A 227 -35.29 19.95 1.72
CA GLY A 227 -34.17 19.91 2.66
C GLY A 227 -33.74 21.27 3.19
N GLY A 228 -34.48 22.34 2.88
CA GLY A 228 -34.22 23.68 3.41
C GLY A 228 -34.63 23.81 4.87
N TYR A 229 -33.95 24.69 5.61
CA TYR A 229 -34.20 24.92 7.03
C TYR A 229 -35.47 25.76 7.25
N LEU A 230 -36.53 25.16 7.80
CA LEU A 230 -37.84 25.79 7.90
C LEU A 230 -37.89 27.09 8.72
N ASN A 231 -36.91 27.31 9.60
CA ASN A 231 -36.83 28.51 10.45
C ASN A 231 -36.17 29.71 9.74
N SER A 232 -35.81 29.61 8.46
CA SER A 232 -35.19 30.72 7.72
C SER A 232 -35.68 30.76 6.29
N LYS A 233 -36.55 31.73 5.98
CA LYS A 233 -37.25 31.87 4.70
C LYS A 233 -37.01 33.23 4.05
N VAL A 234 -36.77 33.21 2.75
CA VAL A 234 -36.65 34.36 1.85
C VAL A 234 -37.57 34.18 0.64
N LYS A 235 -37.44 35.04 -0.37
CA LYS A 235 -38.25 34.99 -1.60
C LYS A 235 -38.10 33.64 -2.30
N SER A 236 -39.23 32.96 -2.51
CA SER A 236 -39.30 31.75 -3.32
C SER A 236 -39.27 32.08 -4.82
N THR A 237 -38.68 31.19 -5.61
CA THR A 237 -38.61 31.34 -7.07
C THR A 237 -39.02 30.07 -7.82
N GLY A 238 -39.30 28.97 -7.10
CA GLY A 238 -39.58 27.68 -7.71
C GLY A 238 -38.33 26.89 -8.13
N PHE A 239 -37.13 27.47 -7.99
CA PHE A 239 -35.86 26.82 -8.30
C PHE A 239 -34.84 27.05 -7.19
N PHE A 240 -33.86 26.14 -7.09
CA PHE A 240 -32.67 26.40 -6.28
C PHE A 240 -31.90 27.59 -6.83
N ARG A 241 -31.37 28.41 -5.94
CA ARG A 241 -30.56 29.59 -6.30
C ARG A 241 -29.58 29.93 -5.20
N THR A 242 -28.64 30.82 -5.50
CA THR A 242 -27.75 31.38 -4.49
C THR A 242 -28.23 32.78 -4.06
N GLU A 243 -28.00 33.13 -2.80
CA GLU A 243 -28.25 34.48 -2.28
C GLU A 243 -27.24 34.83 -1.19
N LYS A 244 -26.84 36.09 -1.13
CA LYS A 244 -26.00 36.61 -0.04
C LYS A 244 -26.89 37.30 1.00
N ILE A 245 -26.97 36.71 2.20
CA ILE A 245 -27.80 37.17 3.32
C ILE A 245 -26.90 37.38 4.54
N ASP A 246 -26.95 38.58 5.13
CA ASP A 246 -26.10 38.98 6.26
C ASP A 246 -24.61 38.70 6.05
N GLY A 247 -24.12 38.99 4.84
CA GLY A 247 -22.72 38.78 4.48
C GLY A 247 -22.33 37.34 4.15
N ARG A 248 -23.23 36.35 4.30
CA ARG A 248 -22.98 34.92 4.03
C ARG A 248 -23.69 34.44 2.75
N TRP A 249 -23.02 33.58 1.99
CA TRP A 249 -23.62 32.91 0.84
C TRP A 249 -24.44 31.71 1.28
N TRP A 250 -25.66 31.64 0.78
CA TRP A 250 -26.59 30.54 1.00
C TRP A 250 -27.06 29.99 -0.34
N PHE A 251 -27.33 28.69 -0.38
CA PHE A 251 -28.35 28.20 -1.29
C PHE A 251 -29.73 28.49 -0.71
N VAL A 252 -30.68 28.72 -1.58
CA VAL A 252 -32.09 28.90 -1.26
C VAL A 252 -32.85 27.83 -2.04
N ASP A 253 -33.68 27.06 -1.35
CA ASP A 253 -34.50 26.03 -1.97
C ASP A 253 -35.67 26.62 -2.80
N PRO A 254 -36.38 25.80 -3.60
CA PRO A 254 -37.50 26.25 -4.41
C PRO A 254 -38.63 26.99 -3.66
N GLU A 255 -38.83 26.66 -2.38
CA GLU A 255 -39.87 27.24 -1.50
C GLU A 255 -39.36 28.48 -0.73
N GLY A 256 -38.10 28.85 -0.89
CA GLY A 256 -37.48 30.02 -0.31
C GLY A 256 -36.73 29.76 1.01
N TYR A 257 -36.52 28.52 1.43
CA TYR A 257 -35.80 28.21 2.67
C TYR A 257 -34.29 28.12 2.45
N LEU A 258 -33.51 28.56 3.44
CA LEU A 258 -32.04 28.43 3.37
C LEU A 258 -31.62 26.97 3.37
N PHE A 259 -30.69 26.62 2.50
CA PHE A 259 -30.29 25.24 2.22
C PHE A 259 -28.77 25.08 2.28
N LEU A 260 -28.32 23.94 2.80
CA LEU A 260 -26.94 23.48 2.72
C LEU A 260 -26.91 22.19 1.90
N SER A 261 -26.12 22.18 0.84
CA SER A 261 -25.94 20.99 0.01
C SER A 261 -24.95 20.05 0.68
N VAL A 262 -25.48 19.00 1.32
CA VAL A 262 -24.70 17.92 1.91
C VAL A 262 -25.10 16.62 1.24
N GLY A 263 -24.13 15.87 0.76
CA GLY A 263 -24.35 14.62 0.03
C GLY A 263 -23.07 13.78 -0.02
N VAL A 264 -23.17 12.66 -0.73
CA VAL A 264 -22.06 11.74 -0.98
C VAL A 264 -21.83 11.69 -2.49
N ASP A 265 -20.58 11.85 -2.90
CA ASP A 265 -20.13 11.70 -4.29
C ASP A 265 -19.56 10.28 -4.52
N CYS A 266 -19.48 9.86 -5.79
CA CYS A 266 -18.96 8.55 -6.20
C CYS A 266 -17.53 8.63 -6.78
#